data_AF-A0A9F2R353-F1
#
_entry.id   AF-A0A9F2R353-F1
#
_cell.length_a   1.000
_cell.length_b   1.000
_cell.length_c   1.000
_cell.angle_alpha   90.00
_cell.angle_beta   90.00
_cell.angle_gamma   90.00
#
_symmetry.space_group_name_H-M   'P 1'
#
loop_
_entity.id
_entity.type
_entity.pdbx_description
1 polymer ?
#
loop_
_entity_poly.entity_id
_entity_poly.type
_entity_poly.pdbx_seq_one_letter_code
_entity_poly.pdbx_strand_id
1 'polypeptide(L)'
;MSGAAAGGEGRSGNSLAGRWSGWKLLALGLLSASSVLAAAPAAQAMSREEKRHLGNQVLEMFDHAYSNYMEHAYPADELMPLTCRGRVRGQEPSRGDVDDALGKLVF
;
A
#
# COMPACT_ATOMS: atom_id res chain seq x y z
N MET A 1 82.21 -43.77 17.51
CA MET A 1 82.34 -42.69 16.51
C MET A 1 81.30 -42.97 15.44
N SER A 2 80.40 -42.11 15.00
CA SER A 2 79.81 -40.83 15.42
C SER A 2 78.63 -40.64 14.46
N GLY A 3 77.57 -39.95 14.89
CA GLY A 3 76.44 -39.57 14.03
C GLY A 3 75.12 -39.71 14.78
N ALA A 4 74.82 -38.86 15.76
CA ALA A 4 74.24 -37.51 15.62
C ALA A 4 72.75 -37.55 15.21
N ALA A 5 71.92 -37.21 16.19
CA ALA A 5 70.49 -36.95 16.06
C ALA A 5 70.24 -35.61 15.36
N ALA A 6 69.14 -35.54 14.60
CA ALA A 6 68.38 -34.31 14.40
C ALA A 6 66.94 -34.67 14.03
N GLY A 7 66.03 -34.50 14.99
CA GLY A 7 64.61 -34.45 14.73
C GLY A 7 64.24 -33.12 14.06
N GLY A 8 63.28 -33.17 13.15
CA GLY A 8 62.67 -32.00 12.53
C GLY A 8 61.17 -32.23 12.36
N GLU A 9 60.39 -31.60 13.23
CA GLU A 9 58.94 -31.49 13.15
C GLU A 9 58.51 -30.75 11.88
N GLY A 10 57.60 -31.37 11.11
CA GLY A 10 57.07 -30.85 9.86
C GLY A 10 55.54 -30.88 9.81
N ARG A 11 54.92 -30.01 10.62
CA ARG A 11 53.70 -29.23 10.34
C ARG A 11 52.51 -29.94 9.65
N SER A 12 51.52 -30.28 10.48
CA SER A 12 50.13 -30.56 10.07
C SER A 12 49.52 -29.35 9.35
N GLY A 13 49.18 -29.52 8.06
CA GLY A 13 48.45 -28.55 7.24
C GLY A 13 47.06 -29.10 6.91
N ASN A 14 46.06 -28.68 7.67
CA ASN A 14 44.65 -28.95 7.38
C ASN A 14 44.15 -27.87 6.40
N SER A 15 43.56 -28.23 5.26
CA SER A 15 42.83 -27.25 4.42
C SER A 15 41.68 -27.90 3.62
N LEU A 16 40.56 -28.08 4.33
CA LEU A 16 39.21 -27.64 3.92
C LEU A 16 38.80 -27.85 2.45
N ALA A 17 38.63 -29.10 2.01
CA ALA A 17 37.81 -29.45 0.84
C ALA A 17 36.62 -30.31 1.28
N GLY A 18 35.69 -29.71 2.03
CA GLY A 18 34.48 -30.38 2.50
C GLY A 18 33.44 -30.52 1.39
N ARG A 19 33.32 -31.72 0.81
CA ARG A 19 32.20 -32.14 -0.06
C ARG A 19 30.86 -31.88 0.64
N TRP A 20 30.13 -30.85 0.21
CA TRP A 20 28.78 -30.60 0.68
C TRP A 20 27.81 -31.57 0.01
N SER A 21 27.06 -32.30 0.81
CA SER A 21 26.07 -33.25 0.32
C SER A 21 24.78 -32.54 -0.07
N GLY A 22 24.10 -33.02 -1.12
CA GLY A 22 22.95 -32.34 -1.74
C GLY A 22 21.76 -32.06 -0.80
N TRP A 23 21.64 -32.82 0.29
CA TRP A 23 20.63 -32.60 1.34
C TRP A 23 20.89 -31.32 2.15
N LYS A 24 22.15 -30.87 2.25
CA LYS A 24 22.48 -29.56 2.84
C LYS A 24 22.03 -28.39 1.96
N LEU A 25 22.11 -28.54 0.63
CA LEU A 25 21.64 -27.52 -0.31
C LEU A 25 20.11 -27.45 -0.34
N LEU A 26 19.42 -28.59 -0.30
CA LEU A 26 17.96 -28.64 -0.17
C LEU A 26 17.47 -28.07 1.16
N ALA A 27 18.14 -28.41 2.28
CA ALA A 27 17.83 -27.85 3.59
C ALA A 27 18.06 -26.33 3.63
N LEU A 28 19.13 -25.82 3.02
CA LEU A 28 19.41 -24.40 2.94
C LEU A 28 18.39 -23.65 2.06
N GLY A 29 18.00 -24.25 0.93
CA GLY A 29 16.94 -23.73 0.06
C GLY A 29 15.60 -23.65 0.79
N LEU A 30 15.20 -24.70 1.49
CA LEU A 30 13.98 -24.75 2.31
C LEU A 30 14.01 -23.75 3.48
N LEU A 31 15.15 -23.58 4.15
CA LEU A 31 15.29 -22.55 5.20
C LEU A 31 15.15 -21.13 4.63
N SER A 32 15.72 -20.87 3.44
CA SER A 32 15.63 -19.54 2.81
C SER A 32 14.21 -19.20 2.40
N ALA A 33 13.46 -20.16 1.85
CA ALA A 33 12.06 -19.97 1.45
C ALA A 33 11.14 -19.70 2.65
N SER A 34 11.37 -20.39 3.78
CA SER A 34 10.64 -20.15 5.03
C SER A 34 10.88 -18.74 5.60
N SER A 35 12.08 -18.18 5.47
CA SER A 35 12.36 -16.79 5.86
C SER A 35 11.61 -15.77 4.99
N VAL A 36 11.50 -16.02 3.68
CA VAL A 36 10.79 -15.13 2.76
C VAL A 36 9.28 -15.11 3.05
N LEU A 37 8.68 -16.27 3.37
CA LEU A 37 7.25 -16.36 3.68
C LEU A 37 6.87 -15.63 4.99
N ALA A 38 7.77 -15.55 5.96
CA ALA A 38 7.55 -14.85 7.23
C ALA A 38 7.63 -13.31 7.12
N ALA A 39 8.13 -12.77 5.99
CA ALA A 39 8.32 -11.33 5.79
C ALA A 39 7.15 -10.64 5.07
N ALA A 40 6.05 -11.35 4.78
CA ALA A 40 4.87 -10.72 4.18
C ALA A 40 4.28 -9.68 5.15
N PRO A 41 4.10 -8.42 4.72
CA PRO A 41 3.52 -7.40 5.58
C PRO A 41 2.08 -7.78 5.89
N ALA A 42 1.76 -7.92 7.18
CA ALA A 42 0.38 -8.03 7.62
C ALA A 42 -0.33 -6.72 7.25
N ALA A 43 -1.29 -6.77 6.33
CA ALA A 43 -2.15 -5.63 6.06
C ALA A 43 -2.88 -5.26 7.36
N GLN A 44 -2.53 -4.12 7.96
CA GLN A 44 -3.16 -3.67 9.19
C GLN A 44 -4.59 -3.23 8.89
N ALA A 45 -5.56 -3.92 9.49
CA ALA A 45 -6.95 -3.51 9.43
C ALA A 45 -7.13 -2.21 10.25
N MET A 46 -7.88 -1.26 9.71
CA MET A 46 -8.24 -0.03 10.44
C MET A 46 -8.96 -0.35 11.74
N SER A 47 -8.59 0.38 12.80
CA SER A 47 -9.22 0.25 14.11
C SER A 47 -10.71 0.63 14.07
N ARG A 48 -11.49 0.20 15.07
CA ARG A 48 -12.91 0.58 15.16
C ARG A 48 -13.06 2.06 15.43
N GLU A 49 -12.15 2.61 16.23
CA GLU A 49 -12.09 4.01 16.62
C GLU A 49 -11.84 4.91 15.41
N GLU A 50 -10.90 4.53 14.55
CA GLU A 50 -10.57 5.24 13.32
C GLU A 50 -11.74 5.23 12.32
N LYS A 51 -12.40 4.08 12.14
CA LYS A 51 -13.62 3.99 11.31
C LYS A 51 -14.72 4.91 11.82
N ARG A 52 -14.93 4.96 13.14
CA ARG A 52 -15.91 5.86 13.76
C ARG A 52 -15.52 7.33 13.56
N HIS A 53 -14.24 7.66 13.73
CA HIS A 53 -13.75 9.02 13.53
C HIS A 53 -13.99 9.51 12.11
N LEU A 54 -13.63 8.70 11.11
CA LEU A 54 -13.87 9.01 9.70
C LEU A 54 -15.36 9.09 9.37
N GLY A 55 -16.17 8.20 9.95
CA GLY A 55 -17.63 8.27 9.81
C GLY A 55 -18.19 9.60 10.32
N ASN A 56 -17.73 10.07 11.48
CA ASN A 56 -18.14 11.37 12.02
C ASN A 56 -17.67 12.54 11.14
N GLN A 57 -16.45 12.48 10.59
CA GLN A 57 -15.96 13.49 9.65
C GLN A 57 -16.82 13.57 8.38
N VAL A 58 -17.21 12.42 7.82
CA VAL A 58 -18.11 12.39 6.64
C VAL A 58 -19.47 13.01 6.97
N LEU A 59 -20.02 12.75 8.15
CA LEU A 59 -21.28 13.35 8.59
C LEU A 59 -21.17 14.87 8.72
N GLU A 60 -20.08 15.38 9.29
CA GLU A 60 -19.81 16.81 9.39
C GLU A 60 -19.69 17.47 8.00
N MET A 61 -18.97 16.83 7.08
CA MET A 61 -18.86 17.31 5.70
C MET A 61 -20.21 17.33 4.98
N PHE A 62 -21.06 16.34 5.21
CA PHE A 62 -22.40 16.28 4.63
C PHE A 62 -23.29 17.42 5.15
N ASP A 63 -23.34 17.61 6.47
CA ASP A 63 -24.14 18.67 7.10
C ASP A 63 -23.70 20.06 6.62
N HIS A 64 -22.39 20.28 6.49
CA HIS A 64 -21.84 21.52 5.95
C HIS A 64 -22.29 21.75 4.49
N ALA A 65 -22.17 20.75 3.63
CA ALA A 65 -22.56 20.87 2.23
C ALA A 65 -24.08 21.11 2.08
N TYR A 66 -24.89 20.37 2.84
CA TYR A 66 -26.35 20.47 2.82
C TYR A 66 -26.83 21.86 3.29
N SER A 67 -26.31 22.33 4.43
CA SER A 67 -26.67 23.64 4.98
C SER A 67 -26.36 24.77 3.99
N ASN A 68 -25.17 24.74 3.36
CA ASN A 68 -24.80 25.71 2.34
C ASN A 68 -25.70 25.65 1.10
N TYR A 69 -26.12 24.47 0.67
CA TYR A 69 -27.06 24.32 -0.45
C TYR A 69 -28.40 24.95 -0.10
N MET A 70 -28.93 24.68 1.10
CA MET A 70 -30.21 25.22 1.54
C MET A 70 -30.19 26.76 1.66
N GLU A 71 -29.06 27.33 2.08
CA GLU A 71 -28.92 28.78 2.24
C GLU A 71 -28.67 29.51 0.90
N HIS A 72 -27.86 28.94 0.00
CA HIS A 72 -27.31 29.68 -1.15
C HIS A 72 -27.75 29.16 -2.52
N ALA A 73 -28.26 27.94 -2.61
CA ALA A 73 -28.59 27.30 -3.88
C ALA A 73 -30.06 26.90 -4.01
N TYR A 74 -30.82 26.71 -2.93
CA TYR A 74 -32.25 26.41 -3.04
C TYR A 74 -33.00 27.53 -3.79
N PRO A 75 -33.80 27.25 -4.84
CA PRO A 75 -34.28 25.95 -5.35
C PRO A 75 -33.56 25.45 -6.63
N ALA A 76 -32.36 25.93 -6.92
CA ALA A 76 -31.57 25.51 -8.08
C ALA A 76 -31.08 24.06 -7.98
N ASP A 77 -30.66 23.48 -9.11
CA ASP A 77 -30.27 22.06 -9.19
C ASP A 77 -28.98 21.75 -8.42
N GLU A 78 -28.00 22.66 -8.44
CA GLU A 78 -26.68 22.45 -7.83
C GLU A 78 -26.15 23.70 -7.13
N LEU A 79 -25.33 23.51 -6.09
CA LEU A 79 -24.56 24.59 -5.46
C LEU A 79 -23.20 24.77 -6.14
N MET A 80 -22.85 26.02 -6.49
CA MET A 80 -21.48 26.39 -6.84
C MET A 80 -20.76 26.91 -5.59
N PRO A 81 -19.88 26.11 -4.95
CA PRO A 81 -19.35 26.42 -3.63
C PRO A 81 -18.40 27.63 -3.59
N LEU A 82 -17.74 27.96 -4.71
CA LEU A 82 -16.81 29.10 -4.77
C LEU A 82 -17.52 30.44 -4.98
N THR A 83 -18.66 30.43 -5.67
CA THR A 83 -19.42 31.64 -5.97
C THR A 83 -20.65 31.79 -5.07
N CYS A 84 -20.88 30.84 -4.16
CA CYS A 84 -22.04 30.76 -3.27
C CYS A 84 -23.36 31.01 -4.01
N ARG A 85 -23.56 30.38 -5.17
CA ARG A 85 -24.76 30.54 -6.00
C ARG A 85 -25.27 29.19 -6.48
N GLY A 86 -26.59 29.06 -6.58
CA GLY A 86 -27.24 27.97 -7.29
C GLY A 86 -26.95 27.97 -8.80
N ARG A 87 -26.84 26.79 -9.39
CA ARG A 87 -26.73 26.55 -10.84
C ARG A 87 -27.98 25.85 -11.33
N VAL A 88 -28.54 26.32 -12.44
CA VAL A 88 -29.77 25.78 -13.03
C VAL A 88 -29.44 25.21 -14.40
N ARG A 89 -29.81 23.95 -14.63
CA ARG A 89 -29.49 23.27 -15.87
C ARG A 89 -30.09 24.02 -17.07
N GLY A 90 -29.23 24.34 -18.06
CA GLY A 90 -29.62 25.05 -19.28
C GLY A 90 -29.52 26.59 -19.22
N GLN A 91 -29.24 27.20 -18.07
CA GLN A 91 -28.95 28.64 -17.98
C GLN A 91 -27.45 28.92 -18.06
N GLU A 92 -26.64 28.09 -17.40
CA GLU A 92 -25.18 28.20 -17.46
C GLU A 92 -24.58 27.42 -18.64
N PRO A 93 -23.40 27.81 -19.15
CA PRO A 93 -22.69 27.05 -20.17
C PRO A 93 -22.45 25.61 -19.72
N SER A 94 -22.71 24.66 -20.61
CA SER A 94 -22.48 23.23 -20.34
C SER A 94 -21.01 22.98 -19.99
N ARG A 95 -20.78 22.19 -18.93
CA ARG A 95 -19.44 21.73 -18.51
C ARG A 95 -19.01 20.45 -19.24
N GLY A 96 -19.70 20.08 -20.31
CA GLY A 96 -19.50 18.83 -21.05
C GLY A 96 -20.57 17.79 -20.73
N ASP A 97 -20.19 16.52 -20.78
CA ASP A 97 -21.04 15.36 -20.47
C ASP A 97 -21.40 15.24 -18.99
N VAL A 98 -20.74 15.99 -18.11
CA VAL A 98 -21.04 16.10 -16.68
C VAL A 98 -22.49 16.54 -16.43
N ASP A 99 -23.02 17.39 -17.32
CA ASP A 99 -24.41 17.87 -17.27
C ASP A 99 -25.40 16.92 -17.94
N ASP A 100 -24.95 15.82 -18.55
CA ASP A 100 -25.80 14.88 -19.29
C ASP A 100 -26.25 13.73 -18.39
N ALA A 101 -27.53 13.76 -17.97
CA ALA A 101 -28.14 12.72 -17.13
C ALA A 101 -28.05 11.29 -17.70
N LEU A 102 -27.82 11.13 -19.01
CA LEU A 102 -27.73 9.83 -19.69
C LEU A 102 -26.30 9.47 -20.13
N GLY A 103 -25.34 10.37 -19.96
CA GLY A 103 -24.03 10.28 -20.63
C GLY A 103 -24.15 10.22 -22.16
N LYS A 104 -23.03 10.36 -22.88
CA LYS A 104 -23.01 10.15 -24.34
C LYS A 104 -23.08 8.65 -24.66
N LEU A 105 -24.26 8.04 -24.53
CA LEU A 105 -24.55 6.74 -25.11
C LEU A 105 -24.88 6.93 -26.59
N VAL A 106 -23.83 7.06 -27.39
CA VAL A 106 -23.93 6.91 -28.85
C VAL A 106 -23.62 5.44 -29.14
N PHE A 107 -24.66 4.67 -29.51
CA PHE A 107 -24.47 3.35 -30.12
C PHE A 107 -23.86 3.48 -31.52
#